data_AF-A0A143PGJ4-F1
#
_entry.id   AF-A0A143PGJ4-F1
#
_cell.length_a   1.000
_cell.length_b   1.000
_cell.length_c   1.000
_cell.angle_alpha   90.00
_cell.angle_beta   90.00
_cell.angle_gamma   90.00
#
_symmetry.space_group_name_H-M   'P 1'
#
loop_
_entity.id
_entity.type
_entity.pdbx_description
1 polymer ?
#
loop_
_entity_poly.entity_id
_entity_poly.type
_entity_poly.pdbx_seq_one_letter_code
_entity_poly.pdbx_strand_id
1 'polypeptide(L)'
;MTLPGRRATRTTDRYQSSTGESRDVQDVPAVVYIAGPVPGAPPRTSARPELAQRGEAFRPELVVVPVGATVSFPNGDPLFHNVFSYSRARRFDLGRYPKGETKTVVFDKPGYVKVLCEVHKWMRAGILVVENPFHAVVQESGRFQFDEVPAGRYRVVVETFDRRAQADVQIPEGGTATVTLAP
;
A
#
# COMPACT_ATOMS: atom_id res chain seq x y z
N MET A 1 14.25 3.96 -38.48
CA MET A 1 14.05 5.39 -38.17
C MET A 1 13.69 5.45 -36.69
N THR A 2 14.68 5.78 -35.86
CA THR A 2 14.63 5.60 -34.40
C THR A 2 14.12 6.88 -33.75
N LEU A 3 13.01 6.79 -33.00
CA LEU A 3 12.52 7.90 -32.17
C LEU A 3 13.20 7.87 -30.80
N PRO A 4 13.58 9.03 -30.23
CA PRO A 4 14.28 9.08 -28.96
C PRO A 4 13.32 8.74 -27.80
N GLY A 5 13.80 7.91 -26.88
CA GLY A 5 13.08 7.54 -25.66
C GLY A 5 12.84 8.77 -24.77
N ARG A 6 11.57 9.04 -24.46
CA ARG A 6 11.23 9.99 -23.40
C ARG A 6 11.61 9.39 -22.06
N ARG A 7 12.64 9.97 -21.42
CA ARG A 7 12.85 9.84 -19.97
C ARG A 7 11.57 10.26 -19.26
N ALA A 8 10.96 9.35 -18.50
CA ALA A 8 9.95 9.73 -17.52
C ALA A 8 10.66 10.50 -16.40
N THR A 9 10.58 11.83 -16.42
CA THR A 9 10.88 12.66 -15.26
C THR A 9 9.86 12.32 -14.17
N ARG A 10 10.31 11.70 -13.08
CA ARG A 10 9.58 11.72 -11.81
C ARG A 10 9.46 13.18 -11.40
N THR A 11 8.31 13.79 -11.63
CA THR A 11 7.99 15.11 -11.07
C THR A 11 7.86 14.91 -9.57
N THR A 12 8.91 15.20 -8.79
CA THR A 12 8.76 15.25 -7.34
C THR A 12 7.96 16.50 -7.01
N ASP A 13 6.74 16.30 -6.52
CA ASP A 13 5.93 17.39 -5.99
C ASP A 13 6.57 17.80 -4.65
N ARG A 14 7.18 18.99 -4.60
CA ARG A 14 7.88 19.49 -3.41
C ARG A 14 6.90 20.28 -2.55
N TYR A 15 6.78 19.88 -1.28
CA TYR A 15 5.96 20.58 -0.29
C TYR A 15 6.85 21.26 0.76
N GLN A 16 6.49 22.47 1.19
CA GLN A 16 7.23 23.20 2.24
C GLN A 16 6.80 22.72 3.64
N SER A 17 7.78 22.33 4.46
CA SER A 17 7.55 21.97 5.87
C SER A 17 7.30 23.19 6.75
N SER A 18 6.81 22.94 7.97
CA SER A 18 6.62 23.97 9.00
C SER A 18 7.92 24.65 9.44
N THR A 19 9.08 24.04 9.15
CA THR A 19 10.42 24.60 9.39
C THR A 19 10.99 25.35 8.17
N GLY A 20 10.22 25.48 7.07
CA GLY A 20 10.65 26.15 5.84
C GLY A 20 11.50 25.28 4.90
N GLU A 21 11.81 24.04 5.28
CA GLU A 21 12.55 23.10 4.43
C GLU A 21 11.59 22.43 3.43
N SER A 22 11.94 22.41 2.14
CA SER A 22 11.15 21.68 1.14
C SER A 22 11.39 20.18 1.25
N ARG A 23 10.32 19.39 1.32
CA ARG A 23 10.36 17.93 1.29
C ARG A 23 9.60 17.37 0.10
N ASP A 24 10.15 16.31 -0.50
CA ASP A 24 9.45 15.55 -1.51
C ASP A 24 8.32 14.74 -0.87
N VAL A 25 7.20 14.60 -1.59
CA VAL A 25 6.13 13.69 -1.20
C VAL A 25 6.69 12.27 -1.06
N GLN A 26 6.40 11.61 0.05
CA GLN A 26 6.90 10.27 0.37
C GLN A 26 6.55 9.27 -0.75
N ASP A 27 7.54 8.55 -1.28
CA ASP A 27 7.29 7.48 -2.26
C ASP A 27 6.64 6.28 -1.55
N VAL A 28 5.61 5.71 -2.15
CA VAL A 28 4.91 4.53 -1.62
C VAL A 28 5.01 3.44 -2.67
N PRO A 29 5.63 2.28 -2.34
CA PRO A 29 5.82 1.21 -3.29
C PRO A 29 4.51 0.75 -3.92
N ALA A 30 4.57 0.39 -5.21
CA ALA A 30 3.47 -0.28 -5.87
C ALA A 30 3.34 -1.72 -5.33
N VAL A 31 2.12 -2.25 -5.36
CA VAL A 31 1.81 -3.62 -4.92
C VAL A 31 0.94 -4.31 -5.95
N VAL A 32 1.28 -5.55 -6.28
CA VAL A 32 0.44 -6.43 -7.09
C VAL A 32 -0.19 -7.48 -6.19
N TYR A 33 -1.46 -7.79 -6.40
CA TYR A 33 -2.17 -8.79 -5.61
C TYR A 33 -3.33 -9.43 -6.38
N ILE A 34 -3.73 -10.63 -5.96
CA ILE A 34 -4.98 -11.26 -6.40
C ILE A 34 -6.12 -10.71 -5.52
N ALA A 35 -7.12 -10.10 -6.13
CA ALA A 35 -8.29 -9.58 -5.44
C ALA A 35 -9.34 -10.67 -5.21
N GLY A 36 -9.99 -10.66 -4.04
CA GLY A 36 -11.03 -11.61 -3.68
C GLY A 36 -10.51 -12.85 -2.94
N PRO A 37 -11.41 -13.73 -2.50
CA PRO A 37 -11.05 -15.01 -1.93
C PRO A 37 -10.42 -15.93 -2.98
N VAL A 38 -9.43 -16.73 -2.56
CA VAL A 38 -8.84 -17.79 -3.38
C VAL A 38 -9.11 -19.13 -2.68
N PRO A 39 -9.92 -20.03 -3.27
CA PRO A 39 -10.24 -21.32 -2.65
C PRO A 39 -8.99 -22.14 -2.34
N GLY A 40 -8.92 -22.72 -1.14
CA GLY A 40 -7.79 -23.55 -0.73
C GLY A 40 -6.49 -22.79 -0.42
N ALA A 41 -6.49 -21.45 -0.51
CA ALA A 41 -5.33 -20.67 -0.10
C ALA A 41 -5.06 -20.81 1.40
N PRO A 42 -3.78 -20.86 1.83
CA PRO A 42 -3.45 -21.02 3.23
C PRO A 42 -3.95 -19.82 4.04
N PRO A 43 -4.43 -20.05 5.28
CA PRO A 43 -4.87 -18.96 6.15
C PRO A 43 -3.70 -18.02 6.46
N ARG A 44 -3.96 -16.72 6.44
CA ARG A 44 -2.98 -15.73 6.88
C ARG A 44 -3.02 -15.60 8.39
N THR A 45 -1.85 -15.62 9.02
CA THR A 45 -1.74 -15.25 10.43
C THR A 45 -1.82 -13.73 10.57
N SER A 46 -2.57 -13.25 11.56
CA SER A 46 -2.63 -11.83 11.88
C SER A 46 -1.35 -11.41 12.60
N ALA A 47 -0.39 -10.84 11.87
CA ALA A 47 0.56 -9.95 12.52
C ALA A 47 -0.19 -8.72 13.06
N ARG A 48 0.35 -8.07 14.09
CA ARG A 48 -0.03 -6.70 14.48
C ARG A 48 1.02 -5.76 13.91
N PRO A 49 0.98 -5.44 12.62
CA PRO A 49 1.99 -4.59 12.02
C PRO A 49 1.85 -3.16 12.53
N GLU A 50 2.96 -2.45 12.44
CA GLU A 50 3.08 -1.07 12.86
C GLU A 50 3.30 -0.18 11.64
N LEU A 51 2.68 0.99 11.65
CA LEU A 51 2.89 2.09 10.71
C LEU A 51 3.23 3.35 11.52
N ALA A 52 4.51 3.49 11.86
CA ALA A 52 5.02 4.54 12.76
C ALA A 52 5.14 5.88 12.06
N GLN A 53 4.91 6.98 12.79
CA GLN A 53 5.34 8.32 12.37
C GLN A 53 6.74 8.57 12.92
N ARG A 54 7.73 8.71 12.05
CA ARG A 54 9.13 8.95 12.43
C ARG A 54 9.87 9.71 11.32
N GLY A 55 10.55 10.79 11.69
CA GLY A 55 11.22 11.69 10.76
C GLY A 55 10.23 12.39 9.83
N GLU A 56 9.04 12.74 10.33
CA GLU A 56 7.96 13.34 9.55
C GLU A 56 7.62 12.50 8.31
N ALA A 57 7.59 11.18 8.48
CA ALA A 57 7.25 10.18 7.48
C ALA A 57 6.52 8.99 8.13
N PHE A 58 5.70 8.27 7.37
CA PHE A 58 5.13 7.01 7.80
C PHE A 58 6.07 5.85 7.48
N ARG A 59 6.39 4.97 8.43
CA ARG A 59 7.34 3.86 8.23
C ARG A 59 6.77 2.53 8.74
N PRO A 60 6.80 1.45 7.94
CA PRO A 60 7.21 1.42 6.52
C PRO A 60 6.21 2.18 5.62
N GLU A 61 6.56 2.46 4.37
CA GLU A 61 5.72 3.22 3.44
C GLU A 61 4.46 2.44 3.01
N LEU A 62 4.52 1.10 3.09
CA LEU A 62 3.45 0.17 2.73
C LEU A 62 3.44 -0.99 3.72
N VAL A 63 2.25 -1.36 4.21
CA VAL A 63 2.02 -2.62 4.93
C VAL A 63 0.91 -3.44 4.25
N VAL A 64 1.05 -4.77 4.27
CA VAL A 64 0.03 -5.68 3.71
C VAL A 64 -0.51 -6.59 4.80
N VAL A 65 -1.81 -6.50 5.06
CA VAL A 65 -2.45 -7.10 6.24
C VAL A 65 -3.66 -7.95 5.86
N PRO A 66 -3.98 -9.02 6.60
CA PRO A 66 -5.18 -9.79 6.30
C PRO A 66 -6.42 -9.01 6.74
N VAL A 67 -7.57 -9.31 6.14
CA VAL A 67 -8.87 -8.86 6.66
C VAL A 67 -9.00 -9.25 8.14
N GLY A 68 -9.45 -8.31 8.97
CA GLY A 68 -9.55 -8.44 10.42
C GLY A 68 -8.30 -8.01 11.20
N ALA A 69 -7.18 -7.73 10.52
CA ALA A 69 -5.96 -7.29 11.20
C ALA A 69 -6.12 -5.93 11.89
N THR A 70 -5.38 -5.75 12.98
CA THR A 70 -5.21 -4.46 13.65
C THR A 70 -3.84 -3.90 13.34
N VAL A 71 -3.77 -2.66 12.87
CA VAL A 71 -2.52 -1.92 12.64
C VAL A 71 -2.36 -0.87 13.73
N SER A 72 -1.16 -0.76 14.30
CA SER A 72 -0.77 0.29 15.24
C SER A 72 -0.09 1.45 14.55
N PHE A 73 -0.31 2.66 15.08
CA PHE A 73 0.25 3.92 14.59
C PHE A 73 0.89 4.66 15.77
N PRO A 74 2.13 4.32 16.15
CA PRO A 74 2.87 5.09 17.14
C PRO A 74 3.37 6.40 16.54
N ASN A 75 3.41 7.44 17.37
CA ASN A 75 4.14 8.66 17.05
C ASN A 75 5.52 8.64 17.72
N GLY A 76 6.57 8.52 16.92
CA GLY A 76 7.96 8.57 17.38
C GLY A 76 8.58 9.96 17.34
N ASP A 77 7.93 10.93 16.71
CA ASP A 77 8.43 12.29 16.51
C ASP A 77 8.03 13.21 17.67
N PRO A 78 8.85 14.24 17.99
CA PRO A 78 8.53 15.19 19.06
C PRO A 78 7.33 16.10 18.72
N LEU A 79 6.88 16.08 17.46
CA LEU A 79 5.76 16.88 16.95
C LEU A 79 4.45 16.12 17.12
N PHE A 80 3.33 16.86 17.14
CA PHE A 80 2.02 16.24 16.99
C PHE A 80 1.82 15.80 15.54
N HIS A 81 1.43 14.55 15.34
CA HIS A 81 1.05 14.03 14.04
C HIS A 81 -0.40 13.56 14.05
N ASN A 82 -0.96 13.44 12.85
CA ASN A 82 -2.29 12.93 12.60
C ASN A 82 -2.21 11.75 11.63
N VAL A 83 -3.18 10.85 11.74
CA VAL A 83 -3.34 9.70 10.84
C VAL A 83 -4.80 9.61 10.45
N PHE A 84 -5.06 9.75 9.16
CA PHE A 84 -6.42 9.65 8.63
C PHE A 84 -6.45 8.94 7.28
N SER A 85 -7.65 8.50 6.90
CA SER A 85 -7.95 7.97 5.57
C SER A 85 -9.39 8.24 5.16
N TYR A 86 -9.57 8.54 3.87
CA TYR A 86 -10.88 8.59 3.21
C TYR A 86 -11.15 7.40 2.27
N SER A 87 -10.26 6.39 2.27
CA SER A 87 -10.42 5.22 1.41
C SER A 87 -11.70 4.45 1.71
N ARG A 88 -12.33 3.89 0.66
CA ARG A 88 -13.58 3.11 0.79
C ARG A 88 -13.42 1.87 1.67
N ALA A 89 -12.27 1.20 1.61
CA ALA A 89 -11.99 0.02 2.41
C ALA A 89 -11.97 0.34 3.92
N ARG A 90 -11.44 1.51 4.32
CA ARG A 90 -11.47 1.97 5.71
C ARG A 90 -11.36 3.49 5.79
N ARG A 91 -12.43 4.16 6.26
CA ARG A 91 -12.42 5.59 6.60
C ARG A 91 -12.17 5.76 8.10
N PHE A 92 -11.27 6.66 8.47
CA PHE A 92 -10.97 6.98 9.86
C PHE A 92 -10.18 8.29 9.97
N ASP A 93 -10.19 8.88 11.16
CA ASP A 93 -9.31 9.97 11.57
C ASP A 93 -8.98 9.74 13.06
N LEU A 94 -7.69 9.69 13.40
CA LEU A 94 -7.22 9.41 14.74
C LEU A 94 -6.97 10.68 15.57
N GLY A 95 -7.23 11.87 15.01
CA GLY A 95 -6.88 13.15 15.61
C GLY A 95 -5.36 13.36 15.67
N ARG A 96 -4.94 14.48 16.25
CA ARG A 96 -3.52 14.76 16.48
C ARG A 96 -3.07 14.20 17.82
N TYR A 97 -1.90 13.59 17.89
CA TYR A 97 -1.37 13.02 19.14
C TYR A 97 0.15 13.20 19.27
N PRO A 98 0.67 13.36 20.50
CA PRO A 98 2.07 13.66 20.76
C PRO A 98 2.97 12.42 20.64
N LYS A 99 4.28 12.64 20.75
CA LYS A 99 5.29 11.60 20.88
C LYS A 99 4.92 10.55 21.94
N GLY A 100 5.18 9.29 21.64
CA GLY A 100 5.01 8.16 22.56
C GLY A 100 3.59 7.61 22.62
N GLU A 101 2.60 8.32 22.10
CA GLU A 101 1.23 7.80 22.01
C GLU A 101 1.10 6.88 20.78
N THR A 102 0.34 5.79 20.97
CA THR A 102 -0.01 4.83 19.92
C THR A 102 -1.52 4.72 19.81
N LYS A 103 -2.02 4.79 18.58
CA LYS A 103 -3.43 4.51 18.26
C LYS A 103 -3.52 3.31 17.33
N THR A 104 -4.69 2.68 17.25
CA THR A 104 -4.88 1.45 16.46
C THR A 104 -6.14 1.49 15.62
N VAL A 105 -6.12 0.84 14.45
CA VAL A 105 -7.30 0.67 13.59
C VAL A 105 -7.43 -0.79 13.17
N VAL A 106 -8.66 -1.30 13.19
CA VAL A 106 -9.01 -2.63 12.66
C VAL A 106 -9.41 -2.49 11.18
N PHE A 107 -8.92 -3.40 10.35
CA PHE A 107 -9.13 -3.41 8.89
C PHE A 107 -9.95 -4.63 8.47
N ASP A 108 -11.26 -4.47 8.48
CA ASP A 108 -12.27 -5.52 8.31
C ASP A 108 -12.80 -5.67 6.87
N LYS A 109 -12.31 -4.86 5.92
CA LYS A 109 -12.72 -4.89 4.52
C LYS A 109 -11.51 -4.92 3.60
N PRO A 110 -11.50 -5.77 2.55
CA PRO A 110 -10.41 -5.82 1.59
C PRO A 110 -10.31 -4.52 0.80
N GLY A 111 -9.08 -4.20 0.37
CA GLY A 111 -8.76 -3.08 -0.49
C GLY A 111 -7.59 -2.25 -0.01
N TYR A 112 -7.21 -1.27 -0.84
CA TYR A 112 -6.11 -0.35 -0.54
C TYR A 112 -6.60 0.86 0.26
N VAL A 113 -5.90 1.16 1.35
CA VAL A 113 -6.17 2.28 2.24
C VAL A 113 -5.00 3.26 2.15
N LYS A 114 -5.30 4.48 1.70
CA LYS A 114 -4.35 5.60 1.65
C LYS A 114 -4.31 6.24 3.03
N VAL A 115 -3.16 6.22 3.69
CA VAL A 115 -2.93 6.83 4.99
C VAL A 115 -2.20 8.16 4.78
N LEU A 116 -2.69 9.21 5.44
CA LEU A 116 -2.25 10.58 5.27
C LEU A 116 -2.07 11.26 6.63
N CYS A 117 -1.28 12.32 6.66
CA CYS A 117 -1.17 13.24 7.80
C CYS A 117 -1.73 14.62 7.41
N GLU A 118 -2.58 15.19 8.26
CA GLU A 118 -3.14 16.52 8.02
C GLU A 118 -2.07 17.63 8.17
N VAL A 119 -1.12 17.45 9.10
CA VAL A 119 -0.10 18.44 9.45
C VAL A 119 0.97 18.56 8.36
N HIS A 120 1.37 17.42 7.78
CA HIS A 120 2.49 17.33 6.84
C HIS A 120 2.02 16.67 5.54
N LYS A 121 1.75 17.47 4.51
CA LYS A 121 1.10 16.97 3.27
C LYS A 121 1.96 15.99 2.46
N TRP A 122 3.27 15.90 2.74
CA TRP A 122 4.16 14.92 2.13
C TRP A 122 4.08 13.53 2.79
N MET A 123 3.57 13.43 4.02
CA MET A 123 3.46 12.17 4.73
C MET A 123 2.31 11.36 4.15
N ARG A 124 2.65 10.23 3.51
CA ARG A 124 1.67 9.27 3.02
C ARG A 124 2.19 7.84 3.10
N ALA A 125 1.29 6.90 3.30
CA ALA A 125 1.58 5.46 3.29
C ALA A 125 0.39 4.65 2.75
N GLY A 126 0.65 3.42 2.36
CA GLY A 126 -0.35 2.45 1.95
C GLY A 126 -0.60 1.37 3.00
N ILE A 127 -1.85 0.95 3.14
CA ILE A 127 -2.21 -0.32 3.78
C ILE A 127 -3.00 -1.12 2.76
N LEU A 128 -2.48 -2.25 2.32
CA LEU A 128 -3.24 -3.19 1.49
C LEU A 128 -3.87 -4.26 2.39
N VAL A 129 -5.20 -4.31 2.41
CA VAL A 129 -5.96 -5.34 3.11
C VAL A 129 -6.33 -6.44 2.11
N VAL A 130 -5.85 -7.67 2.31
CA VAL A 130 -6.07 -8.80 1.39
C VAL A 130 -6.77 -9.98 2.06
N GLU A 131 -7.47 -10.77 1.24
CA GLU A 131 -8.23 -11.97 1.63
C GLU A 131 -7.45 -13.27 1.44
N ASN A 132 -6.32 -13.20 0.74
CA ASN A 132 -5.49 -14.34 0.36
C ASN A 132 -4.00 -13.93 0.42
N PRO A 133 -3.04 -14.89 0.39
CA PRO A 133 -1.63 -14.57 0.54
C PRO A 133 -0.95 -14.06 -0.74
N PHE A 134 -1.61 -14.09 -1.91
CA PHE A 134 -0.98 -13.79 -3.20
C PHE A 134 -0.86 -12.27 -3.42
N HIS A 135 0.26 -11.72 -2.95
CA HIS A 135 0.64 -10.32 -3.13
C HIS A 135 2.17 -10.17 -3.21
N ALA A 136 2.63 -9.14 -3.90
CA ALA A 136 4.03 -8.80 -4.03
C ALA A 136 4.20 -7.28 -4.08
N VAL A 137 5.15 -6.75 -3.32
CA VAL A 137 5.61 -5.37 -3.50
C VAL A 137 6.47 -5.31 -4.76
N VAL A 138 6.13 -4.41 -5.67
CA VAL A 138 6.76 -4.33 -6.99
C VAL A 138 8.15 -3.74 -6.84
N GLN A 139 9.15 -4.49 -7.28
CA GLN A 139 10.54 -4.04 -7.36
C GLN A 139 10.75 -3.17 -8.61
N GLU A 140 11.90 -2.52 -8.72
CA GLU A 140 12.24 -1.65 -9.87
C GLU A 140 12.10 -2.33 -11.24
N SER A 141 12.28 -3.66 -11.30
CA SER A 141 12.15 -4.44 -12.53
C SER A 141 10.71 -4.56 -13.04
N GLY A 142 9.70 -4.27 -12.22
CA GLY A 142 8.29 -4.45 -12.52
C GLY A 142 7.82 -5.90 -12.58
N ARG A 143 8.70 -6.88 -12.32
CA ARG A 143 8.38 -8.31 -12.36
C ARG A 143 7.88 -8.80 -11.01
N PHE A 144 6.93 -9.73 -11.05
CA PHE A 144 6.41 -10.43 -9.87
C PHE A 144 6.06 -11.87 -10.26
N GLN A 145 5.98 -12.74 -9.27
CA GLN A 145 5.59 -14.14 -9.43
C GLN A 145 4.78 -14.56 -8.21
N PHE A 146 3.71 -15.33 -8.45
CA PHE A 146 2.97 -16.02 -7.42
C PHE A 146 3.06 -17.51 -7.70
N ASP A 147 3.62 -18.25 -6.76
CA ASP A 147 3.70 -19.70 -6.84
C ASP A 147 2.45 -20.32 -6.23
N GLU A 148 2.12 -21.54 -6.68
CA GLU A 148 1.05 -22.36 -6.10
C GLU A 148 -0.33 -21.68 -6.05
N VAL A 149 -0.62 -20.78 -6.99
CA VAL A 149 -1.98 -20.24 -7.14
C VAL A 149 -2.89 -21.35 -7.69
N PRO A 150 -3.98 -21.73 -7.00
CA PRO A 150 -4.89 -22.76 -7.47
C PRO A 150 -5.48 -22.41 -8.83
N ALA A 151 -5.82 -23.42 -9.64
CA ALA A 151 -6.50 -23.20 -10.92
C ALA A 151 -7.82 -22.43 -10.73
N GLY A 152 -8.12 -21.51 -11.65
CA GLY A 152 -9.29 -20.65 -11.52
C GLY A 152 -9.19 -19.34 -12.27
N ARG A 153 -10.28 -18.56 -12.22
CA ARG A 153 -10.37 -17.22 -12.79
C ARG A 153 -10.18 -16.19 -11.68
N TYR A 154 -9.16 -15.36 -11.82
CA TYR A 154 -8.79 -14.37 -10.82
C TYR A 154 -8.72 -12.97 -11.39
N ARG A 155 -8.86 -11.98 -10.53
CA ARG A 155 -8.56 -10.59 -10.84
C ARG A 155 -7.22 -10.23 -10.23
N VAL A 156 -6.24 -9.93 -11.06
CA VAL A 156 -4.94 -9.42 -10.62
C VAL A 156 -4.99 -7.90 -10.67
N VAL A 157 -4.58 -7.25 -9.60
CA VAL A 157 -4.60 -5.80 -9.44
C VAL A 157 -3.17 -5.33 -9.17
N VAL A 158 -2.77 -4.24 -9.83
CA VAL A 158 -1.63 -3.43 -9.41
C VAL A 158 -2.16 -2.12 -8.84
N GLU A 159 -1.70 -1.78 -7.65
CA GLU A 159 -2.07 -0.57 -6.95
C GLU A 159 -0.80 0.22 -6.63
N THR A 160 -0.81 1.49 -6.99
CA THR A 160 0.14 2.51 -6.53
C THR A 160 -0.61 3.46 -5.61
N PHE A 161 0.08 4.39 -4.95
CA PHE A 161 -0.63 5.38 -4.16
C PHE A 161 -1.63 6.22 -4.98
N ASP A 162 -1.36 6.45 -6.26
CA ASP A 162 -2.12 7.41 -7.09
C ASP A 162 -2.99 6.73 -8.15
N ARG A 163 -2.67 5.49 -8.52
CA ARG A 163 -3.27 4.77 -9.66
C ARG A 163 -3.52 3.31 -9.35
N ARG A 164 -4.48 2.76 -10.09
CA ARG A 164 -4.91 1.38 -10.02
C ARG A 164 -5.14 0.84 -11.42
N ALA A 165 -4.59 -0.34 -11.70
CA ALA A 165 -4.91 -1.12 -12.89
C ALA A 165 -5.22 -2.57 -12.52
N GLN A 166 -5.96 -3.25 -13.38
CA GLN A 166 -6.37 -4.64 -13.13
C GLN A 166 -6.53 -5.39 -14.44
N ALA A 167 -6.40 -6.72 -14.37
CA ALA A 167 -6.75 -7.63 -15.44
C ALA A 167 -7.33 -8.92 -14.85
N ASP A 168 -8.24 -9.54 -15.59
CA ASP A 168 -8.72 -10.88 -15.25
C ASP A 168 -7.79 -11.92 -15.90
N VAL A 169 -7.42 -12.96 -15.16
CA VAL A 169 -6.46 -14.01 -15.56
C VAL A 169 -7.07 -15.38 -15.31
N GLN A 170 -6.94 -16.28 -16.28
CA GLN A 170 -7.31 -17.68 -16.12
C GLN A 170 -6.05 -18.51 -15.86
N ILE A 171 -6.00 -19.19 -14.72
CA ILE A 171 -4.95 -20.16 -14.40
C ILE A 171 -5.50 -21.56 -14.74
N PRO A 172 -4.89 -22.28 -15.69
CA PRO A 172 -5.30 -23.64 -16.02
C PRO A 172 -4.85 -24.64 -14.93
N GLU A 173 -5.47 -25.81 -14.90
CA GLU A 173 -5.01 -26.90 -14.03
C GLU A 173 -3.56 -27.30 -14.38
N GLY A 174 -2.69 -27.34 -13.36
CA GLY A 174 -1.29 -27.72 -13.50
C GLY A 174 -0.43 -26.79 -14.36
N GLY A 175 -0.91 -25.60 -14.73
CA GLY A 175 -0.19 -24.69 -15.62
C GLY A 175 0.04 -23.29 -15.08
N THR A 176 0.73 -22.47 -15.87
CA THR A 176 1.09 -21.09 -15.54
C THR A 176 0.26 -20.11 -16.39
N ALA A 177 0.02 -18.91 -15.84
CA ALA A 177 -0.54 -17.79 -16.59
C ALA A 177 0.35 -16.56 -16.48
N THR A 178 0.41 -15.75 -17.54
CA THR A 178 1.16 -14.49 -17.57
C THR A 178 0.20 -13.33 -17.71
N VAL A 179 0.45 -12.24 -16.98
CA VAL A 179 -0.34 -11.01 -17.08
C VAL A 179 0.60 -9.80 -17.14
N THR A 180 0.20 -8.80 -17.92
CA THR A 180 0.86 -7.48 -17.95
C THR A 180 -0.15 -6.44 -17.49
N LEU A 181 0.28 -5.59 -16.54
CA LEU A 181 -0.54 -4.54 -15.96
C LEU A 181 0.15 -3.20 -16.23
N ALA A 182 -0.61 -2.21 -16.70
CA ALA A 182 -0.13 -0.85 -16.92
C ALA A 182 -0.80 0.12 -15.93
N PRO A 183 -0.13 0.50 -14.82
CA PRO A 183 -0.69 1.40 -13.81
C PRO A 183 -0.80 2.87 -14.23
#